data_AF-A0A2S9DNM3-F1
#
_entry.id   AF-A0A2S9DNM3-F1
#
_cell.length_a   1.000
_cell.length_b   1.000
_cell.length_c   1.000
_cell.angle_alpha   90.00
_cell.angle_beta   90.00
_cell.angle_gamma   90.00
#
_symmetry.space_group_name_H-M   'P 1'
#
loop_
_entity.id
_entity.type
_entity.pdbx_description
1 polymer ?
#
loop_
_entity_poly.entity_id
_entity_poly.type
_entity_poly.pdbx_seq_one_letter_code
_entity_poly.pdbx_strand_id
1 'polypeptide(L)'
;MSLDFTALDFETANGFIGSACSVGLVKVRSGRIVETEQWLLRPPEGFDHFDPRNVSIHHITEDMVTHSPRVGEKLGDLLEFVGSDVLVAHNSAFDSGVIRAASEASELSVPQLAHLCTVKLSRKAYDLPSYSLPFVAEEAGHPIENHHEALADAEACAWAMIDIAQRSNASTVLQAADHYKVGLGLTAAWNPGEEFSRATRDAQGWIASGQQLPPQDTFGSWPQEGDNPEPNSSADPTHPLYGQVMVFTGNLAVPRPKAKQWAANYGAQTASRVTRATTALVVGDGFVPQDLSNGRLTNKAKHVLKLRDKGQRVEIISEGEFMQLVEGFGMAVQG
;
A
#
# COMPACT_ATOMS: atom_id res chain seq x y z
N MET A 1 11.96 27.58 5.88
CA MET A 1 11.14 26.43 6.29
C MET A 1 11.87 25.18 5.85
N SER A 2 11.83 24.16 6.70
CA SER A 2 12.57 22.91 6.60
C SER A 2 11.65 21.79 6.09
N LEU A 3 12.22 20.83 5.36
CA LEU A 3 11.50 19.63 4.94
C LEU A 3 11.35 18.72 6.16
N ASP A 4 10.17 18.80 6.79
CA ASP A 4 9.85 18.10 8.04
C ASP A 4 8.62 17.20 7.84
N PHE A 5 8.73 15.93 8.24
CA PHE A 5 7.66 14.95 8.18
C PHE A 5 7.98 13.68 8.99
N THR A 6 7.02 12.76 9.05
CA THR A 6 7.24 11.39 9.56
C THR A 6 6.94 10.40 8.46
N ALA A 7 7.91 9.57 8.09
CA ALA A 7 7.63 8.41 7.27
C ALA A 7 7.30 7.21 8.14
N LEU A 8 6.43 6.34 7.65
CA LEU A 8 6.12 5.08 8.32
C LEU A 8 5.74 3.99 7.31
N ASP A 9 5.80 2.77 7.80
CA ASP A 9 5.34 1.58 7.09
C ASP A 9 4.88 0.54 8.11
N PHE A 10 3.78 -0.17 7.81
CA PHE A 10 3.21 -1.21 8.65
C PHE A 10 3.25 -2.58 7.98
N GLU A 11 3.54 -3.60 8.80
CA GLU A 11 3.23 -4.99 8.47
C GLU A 11 1.99 -5.43 9.25
N THR A 12 1.12 -6.22 8.61
CA THR A 12 -0.14 -6.73 9.21
C THR A 12 -0.11 -8.25 9.32
N ALA A 13 -0.69 -8.79 10.38
CA ALA A 13 -0.72 -10.22 10.64
C ALA A 13 -1.67 -11.00 9.71
N ASN A 14 -2.77 -10.38 9.29
CA ASN A 14 -3.83 -11.03 8.52
C ASN A 14 -4.61 -10.06 7.63
N GLY A 15 -5.68 -10.55 7.00
CA GLY A 15 -6.54 -9.77 6.10
C GLY A 15 -7.31 -8.59 6.73
N PHE A 16 -7.31 -8.42 8.05
CA PHE A 16 -7.81 -7.21 8.69
C PHE A 16 -6.70 -6.15 8.75
N ILE A 17 -6.94 -4.99 8.13
CA ILE A 17 -5.96 -3.88 8.09
C ILE A 17 -5.54 -3.38 9.49
N GLY A 18 -6.40 -3.48 10.51
CA GLY A 18 -6.04 -3.11 11.88
C GLY A 18 -5.16 -4.14 12.60
N SER A 19 -4.78 -5.25 11.97
CA SER A 19 -4.00 -6.34 12.57
C SER A 19 -2.48 -6.08 12.58
N ALA A 20 -2.05 -4.82 12.77
CA ALA A 20 -0.65 -4.44 12.74
C ALA A 20 0.22 -5.35 13.65
N CYS A 21 1.28 -5.91 13.08
CA CYS A 21 2.24 -6.78 13.77
C CYS A 21 3.66 -6.20 13.80
N SER A 22 3.93 -5.19 12.98
CA SER A 22 5.14 -4.37 13.07
C SER A 22 4.89 -2.98 12.52
N VAL A 23 5.67 -2.00 12.99
CA VAL A 23 5.71 -0.65 12.43
C VAL A 23 7.14 -0.11 12.43
N GLY A 24 7.53 0.50 11.32
CA GLY A 24 8.73 1.32 11.19
C GLY A 24 8.35 2.80 11.20
N LEU A 25 9.10 3.62 11.94
CA LEU A 25 8.84 5.05 12.09
C LEU A 25 10.13 5.83 11.83
N VAL A 26 10.07 6.84 10.98
CA VAL A 26 11.23 7.65 10.59
C VAL A 26 10.91 9.14 10.67
N LYS A 27 11.56 9.83 11.60
CA LYS A 27 11.44 11.28 11.79
C LYS A 27 12.41 12.01 10.88
N VAL A 28 11.89 12.90 10.04
CA VAL A 28 12.71 13.76 9.18
C VAL A 28 12.59 15.20 9.61
N ARG A 29 13.73 15.87 9.82
CA ARG A 29 13.81 17.31 10.06
C ARG A 29 14.85 17.94 9.16
N SER A 30 14.49 19.04 8.49
CA SER A 30 15.35 19.73 7.53
C SER A 30 15.94 18.81 6.46
N GLY A 31 15.14 17.85 6.00
CA GLY A 31 15.55 16.86 4.98
C GLY A 31 16.59 15.85 5.47
N ARG A 32 16.73 15.67 6.79
CA ARG A 32 17.60 14.67 7.41
C ARG A 32 16.80 13.78 8.34
N ILE A 33 17.07 12.49 8.30
CA ILE A 33 16.57 11.56 9.31
C ILE A 33 17.21 11.95 10.65
N VAL A 34 16.40 12.19 11.67
CA VAL A 34 16.85 12.60 13.02
C VAL A 34 16.53 11.58 14.09
N GLU A 35 15.56 10.69 13.84
CA GLU A 35 15.10 9.68 14.80
C GLU A 35 14.41 8.55 14.04
N THR A 36 14.62 7.32 14.50
CA THR A 36 13.97 6.13 13.95
C THR A 36 13.53 5.21 15.08
N GLU A 37 12.39 4.55 14.88
CA GLU A 37 11.89 3.52 15.78
C GLU A 37 11.34 2.33 14.99
N GLN A 38 11.45 1.15 15.58
CA GLN A 38 10.88 -0.09 15.06
C GLN A 38 10.21 -0.85 16.20
N TRP A 39 8.94 -1.19 16.03
CA TRP A 39 8.20 -1.95 17.03
C TRP A 39 7.61 -3.20 16.42
N LEU A 40 7.86 -4.34 17.05
CA LEU A 40 7.00 -5.51 16.92
C LEU A 40 5.76 -5.31 17.78
N LEU A 41 4.62 -5.75 17.28
CA LEU A 41 3.30 -5.53 17.90
C LEU A 41 2.51 -6.83 17.89
N ARG A 42 1.72 -7.05 18.94
CA ARG A 42 0.59 -7.98 18.84
C ARG A 42 -0.60 -7.26 18.21
N PRO A 43 -1.33 -7.88 17.27
CA PRO A 43 -2.57 -7.30 16.78
C PRO A 43 -3.61 -7.08 17.90
N PRO A 44 -4.71 -6.36 17.62
CA PRO A 44 -5.81 -6.21 18.56
C PRO A 44 -6.38 -7.58 18.97
N GLU A 45 -6.91 -7.66 20.18
CA GLU A 45 -7.52 -8.89 20.69
C GLU A 45 -8.66 -9.37 19.77
N GLY A 46 -8.68 -10.67 19.45
CA GLY A 46 -9.62 -11.27 18.50
C GLY A 46 -9.20 -11.17 17.04
N PHE A 47 -8.17 -10.37 16.74
CA PHE A 47 -7.57 -10.20 15.41
C PHE A 47 -6.08 -10.60 15.38
N ASP A 48 -5.62 -11.38 16.34
CA ASP A 48 -4.21 -11.73 16.61
C ASP A 48 -3.73 -13.04 15.98
N HIS A 49 -4.50 -13.61 15.04
CA HIS A 49 -4.04 -14.72 14.20
C HIS A 49 -3.12 -14.22 13.08
N PHE A 50 -2.19 -15.08 12.64
CA PHE A 50 -1.27 -14.78 11.54
C PHE A 50 -1.59 -15.62 10.31
N ASP A 51 -1.90 -14.96 9.20
CA ASP A 51 -2.13 -15.61 7.92
C ASP A 51 -0.79 -16.03 7.28
N PRO A 52 -0.65 -17.28 6.80
CA PRO A 52 0.60 -17.75 6.19
C PRO A 52 1.09 -16.88 5.02
N ARG A 53 0.18 -16.22 4.31
CA ARG A 53 0.52 -15.30 3.21
C ARG A 53 1.29 -14.09 3.75
N ASN A 54 0.77 -13.41 4.76
CA ASN A 54 1.41 -12.25 5.38
C ASN A 54 2.79 -12.63 5.92
N VAL A 55 2.85 -13.72 6.71
CA VAL A 55 4.11 -14.27 7.24
C VAL A 55 5.12 -14.58 6.13
N SER A 56 4.68 -15.06 4.96
CA SER A 56 5.60 -15.33 3.84
C SER A 56 6.22 -14.09 3.20
N ILE A 57 5.61 -12.91 3.39
CA ILE A 57 6.07 -11.62 2.85
C ILE A 57 7.10 -11.00 3.80
N HIS A 58 6.72 -10.77 5.06
CA HIS A 58 7.53 -10.01 6.03
C HIS A 58 8.26 -10.90 7.05
N HIS A 59 8.02 -12.21 7.05
CA HIS A 59 8.68 -13.19 7.91
C HIS A 59 8.47 -13.03 9.43
N ILE A 60 7.50 -12.23 9.85
CA ILE A 60 7.12 -12.06 11.27
C ILE A 60 6.10 -13.13 11.63
N THR A 61 6.40 -13.91 12.67
CA THR A 61 5.51 -14.97 13.17
C THR A 61 4.81 -14.54 14.46
N GLU A 62 3.72 -15.22 14.81
CA GLU A 62 3.02 -15.04 16.09
C GLU A 62 3.97 -15.21 17.30
N ASP A 63 4.87 -16.19 17.25
CA ASP A 63 5.87 -16.44 18.29
C ASP A 63 6.80 -15.23 18.51
N MET A 64 7.19 -14.53 17.43
CA MET A 64 8.08 -13.37 17.50
C MET A 64 7.43 -12.19 18.24
N VAL A 65 6.10 -12.05 18.16
CA VAL A 65 5.37 -10.93 18.76
C VAL A 65 4.72 -11.29 20.09
N THR A 66 4.79 -12.54 20.54
CA THR A 66 4.04 -13.04 21.72
C THR A 66 4.25 -12.21 23.00
N HIS A 67 5.44 -11.61 23.17
CA HIS A 67 5.77 -10.76 24.31
C HIS A 67 5.81 -9.25 24.01
N SER A 68 5.48 -8.87 22.77
CA SER A 68 5.37 -7.48 22.35
C SER A 68 4.10 -6.82 22.89
N PRO A 69 4.06 -5.49 23.05
CA PRO A 69 2.81 -4.79 23.37
C PRO A 69 1.78 -5.00 22.26
N ARG A 70 0.49 -4.96 22.60
CA ARG A 70 -0.56 -4.89 21.58
C ARG A 70 -0.50 -3.53 20.87
N VAL A 71 -0.92 -3.49 19.61
CA VAL A 71 -0.98 -2.25 18.83
C VAL A 71 -1.74 -1.15 19.58
N GLY A 72 -2.86 -1.48 20.23
CA GLY A 72 -3.63 -0.55 21.07
C GLY A 72 -2.79 0.14 22.16
N GLU A 73 -1.85 -0.59 22.77
CA GLU A 73 -0.99 -0.05 23.83
C GLU A 73 0.09 0.91 23.29
N LYS A 74 0.43 0.81 22.00
CA LYS A 74 1.45 1.64 21.32
C LYS A 74 0.88 2.75 20.45
N LEU A 75 -0.43 2.80 20.21
CA LEU A 75 -1.04 3.83 19.37
C LEU A 75 -0.83 5.25 19.93
N GLY A 76 -0.86 5.42 21.25
CA GLY A 76 -0.54 6.70 21.90
C GLY A 76 0.88 7.16 21.58
N ASP A 77 1.86 6.27 21.79
CA ASP A 77 3.27 6.53 21.48
C ASP A 77 3.50 6.80 19.98
N LEU A 78 2.78 6.09 19.10
CA LEU A 78 2.82 6.33 17.66
C LEU A 78 2.38 7.75 17.32
N LEU A 79 1.23 8.17 17.85
CA LEU A 79 0.67 9.50 17.60
C LEU A 79 1.54 10.60 18.23
N GLU A 80 2.15 10.34 19.38
CA GLU A 80 3.12 11.26 19.99
C GLU A 80 4.38 11.38 19.14
N PHE A 81 4.93 10.26 18.66
CA PHE A 81 6.06 10.26 17.74
C PHE A 81 5.73 11.13 16.54
N VAL A 82 4.63 10.84 15.82
CA VAL A 82 4.16 11.59 14.64
C VAL A 82 3.94 13.08 14.94
N GLY A 83 3.28 13.40 16.06
CA GLY A 83 2.95 14.77 16.45
C GLY A 83 2.05 15.46 15.41
N SER A 84 2.45 16.65 14.97
CA SER A 84 1.72 17.43 13.94
C SER A 84 2.27 17.23 12.52
N ASP A 85 3.18 16.27 12.33
CA ASP A 85 3.81 16.05 11.03
C ASP A 85 2.79 15.52 10.01
N VAL A 86 3.04 15.80 8.74
CA VAL A 86 2.42 15.02 7.66
C VAL A 86 3.01 13.62 7.68
N LEU A 87 2.15 12.61 7.69
CA LEU A 87 2.55 11.21 7.49
C LEU A 87 2.93 10.97 6.04
N VAL A 88 4.03 10.28 5.80
CA VAL A 88 4.49 9.93 4.46
C VAL A 88 4.66 8.42 4.40
N ALA A 89 4.06 7.78 3.40
CA ALA A 89 4.11 6.33 3.27
C ALA A 89 4.00 5.88 1.81
N HIS A 90 4.54 4.70 1.52
CA HIS A 90 4.54 4.10 0.18
C HIS A 90 3.25 3.36 -0.17
N ASN A 91 2.18 3.58 0.59
CA ASN A 91 0.81 3.47 0.13
C ASN A 91 -0.06 4.18 1.15
N SER A 92 0.14 5.49 1.35
CA SER A 92 -0.29 6.16 2.59
C SER A 92 -1.75 5.99 3.04
N ALA A 93 -2.67 5.66 2.13
CA ALA A 93 -4.05 5.35 2.50
C ALA A 93 -4.16 4.04 3.29
N PHE A 94 -3.37 3.02 2.93
CA PHE A 94 -3.24 1.78 3.70
C PHE A 94 -2.75 2.10 5.11
N ASP A 95 -1.58 2.71 5.24
CA ASP A 95 -0.97 2.90 6.55
C ASP A 95 -1.77 3.80 7.49
N SER A 96 -2.36 4.88 6.96
CA SER A 96 -3.27 5.72 7.75
C SER A 96 -4.56 4.96 8.11
N GLY A 97 -5.00 4.04 7.25
CA GLY A 97 -6.08 3.10 7.49
C GLY A 97 -5.76 2.06 8.57
N VAL A 98 -4.52 1.57 8.66
CA VAL A 98 -4.04 0.69 9.73
C VAL A 98 -4.19 1.39 11.08
N ILE A 99 -3.69 2.63 11.20
CA ILE A 99 -3.82 3.42 12.44
C ILE A 99 -5.30 3.57 12.82
N ARG A 100 -6.15 3.94 11.85
CA ARG A 100 -7.58 4.12 12.06
C ARG A 100 -8.26 2.82 12.53
N ALA A 101 -8.07 1.73 11.82
CA ALA A 101 -8.72 0.45 12.10
C ALA A 101 -8.20 -0.20 13.40
N ALA A 102 -6.90 -0.11 13.68
CA ALA A 102 -6.34 -0.57 14.94
C ALA A 102 -6.88 0.24 16.13
N SER A 103 -7.09 1.55 15.96
CA SER A 103 -7.70 2.42 16.98
C SER A 103 -9.16 2.04 17.21
N GLU A 104 -9.93 1.83 16.13
CA GLU A 104 -11.32 1.36 16.19
C GLU A 104 -11.44 0.01 16.90
N ALA A 105 -10.61 -0.97 16.53
CA ALA A 105 -10.61 -2.30 17.14
C ALA A 105 -10.13 -2.30 18.60
N SER A 106 -9.36 -1.30 19.01
CA SER A 106 -8.89 -1.13 20.39
C SER A 106 -9.77 -0.17 21.21
N GLU A 107 -10.84 0.36 20.63
CA GLU A 107 -11.71 1.37 21.24
C GLU A 107 -10.94 2.62 21.73
N LEU A 108 -9.98 3.09 20.93
CA LEU A 108 -9.17 4.28 21.21
C LEU A 108 -9.51 5.41 20.24
N SER A 109 -9.61 6.64 20.74
CA SER A 109 -9.75 7.82 19.88
C SER A 109 -8.51 8.02 19.01
N VAL A 110 -8.73 8.42 17.75
CA VAL A 110 -7.66 8.79 16.81
C VAL A 110 -7.98 10.15 16.19
N PRO A 111 -7.02 11.08 16.12
CA PRO A 111 -7.23 12.37 15.48
C PRO A 111 -7.35 12.22 13.96
N GLN A 112 -7.71 13.31 13.29
CA GLN A 112 -7.58 13.36 11.84
C GLN A 112 -6.09 13.30 11.47
N LEU A 113 -5.74 12.44 10.51
CA LEU A 113 -4.37 12.25 10.06
C LEU A 113 -4.20 12.80 8.65
N ALA A 114 -3.26 13.73 8.48
CA ALA A 114 -2.80 14.20 7.19
C ALA A 114 -1.70 13.27 6.66
N HIS A 115 -1.86 12.74 5.45
CA HIS A 115 -0.89 11.81 4.88
C HIS A 115 -0.64 12.04 3.39
N LEU A 116 0.56 11.72 2.93
CA LEU A 116 1.00 11.88 1.55
C LEU A 116 1.59 10.59 0.99
N CYS A 117 1.13 10.19 -0.19
CA CYS A 117 1.49 8.93 -0.83
C CYS A 117 2.70 9.10 -1.75
N THR A 118 3.81 8.43 -1.44
CA THR A 118 5.01 8.49 -2.29
C THR A 118 4.82 7.80 -3.63
N VAL A 119 3.97 6.77 -3.76
CA VAL A 119 3.65 6.15 -5.08
C VAL A 119 3.13 7.21 -6.06
N LYS A 120 2.23 8.07 -5.57
CA LYS A 120 1.63 9.13 -6.40
C LYS A 120 2.65 10.20 -6.79
N LEU A 121 3.48 10.61 -5.84
CA LEU A 121 4.57 11.55 -6.12
C LEU A 121 5.57 10.97 -7.10
N SER A 122 6.03 9.74 -6.86
CA SER A 122 7.00 9.03 -7.71
C SER A 122 6.54 8.91 -9.15
N ARG A 123 5.26 8.59 -9.39
CA ARG A 123 4.65 8.56 -10.74
C ARG A 123 4.70 9.89 -11.49
N LYS A 124 4.87 11.00 -10.79
CA LYS A 124 4.97 12.35 -11.34
C LYS A 124 6.41 12.85 -11.38
N ALA A 125 7.23 12.45 -10.41
CA ALA A 125 8.60 12.90 -10.23
C ALA A 125 9.62 12.09 -11.05
N TYR A 126 9.36 10.80 -11.29
CA TYR A 126 10.26 9.88 -11.95
C TYR A 126 9.68 9.31 -13.25
N ASP A 127 10.51 8.59 -14.02
CA ASP A 127 10.08 7.80 -15.18
C ASP A 127 10.38 6.30 -14.99
N LEU A 128 9.65 5.75 -14.03
CA LEU A 128 9.54 4.37 -13.54
C LEU A 128 9.06 3.28 -14.50
N PRO A 129 9.76 2.16 -14.78
CA PRO A 129 9.07 0.95 -15.27
C PRO A 129 8.11 0.36 -14.22
N SER A 130 8.50 0.35 -12.94
CA SER A 130 7.65 0.07 -11.78
C SER A 130 7.84 1.18 -10.74
N TYR A 131 6.81 1.50 -9.97
CA TYR A 131 6.88 2.49 -8.90
C TYR A 131 6.77 1.84 -7.51
N SER A 132 7.10 0.55 -7.37
CA SER A 132 7.31 0.00 -6.02
C SER A 132 8.47 0.65 -5.32
N LEU A 133 8.45 0.44 -4.01
CA LEU A 133 9.40 1.01 -3.10
C LEU A 133 10.85 0.66 -3.47
N PRO A 134 11.23 -0.57 -3.84
CA PRO A 134 12.60 -0.85 -4.27
C PRO A 134 13.07 -0.04 -5.49
N PHE A 135 12.23 0.12 -6.52
CA PHE A 135 12.55 0.91 -7.72
C PHE A 135 12.64 2.40 -7.41
N VAL A 136 11.70 2.89 -6.60
CA VAL A 136 11.65 4.29 -6.18
C VAL A 136 12.85 4.62 -5.29
N ALA A 137 13.23 3.71 -4.40
CA ALA A 137 14.37 3.86 -3.50
C ALA A 137 15.69 3.81 -4.27
N GLU A 138 15.82 2.94 -5.27
CA GLU A 138 16.97 2.91 -6.19
C GLU A 138 17.11 4.22 -6.97
N GLU A 139 16.02 4.75 -7.55
CA GLU A 139 16.02 6.04 -8.25
C GLU A 139 16.33 7.22 -7.33
N ALA A 140 15.92 7.14 -6.06
CA ALA A 140 16.26 8.13 -5.04
C ALA A 140 17.72 8.01 -4.53
N GLY A 141 18.47 7.00 -4.99
CA GLY A 141 19.87 6.77 -4.59
C GLY A 141 20.05 6.00 -3.28
N HIS A 142 18.98 5.39 -2.76
CA HIS A 142 18.95 4.67 -1.48
C HIS A 142 18.31 3.28 -1.65
N PRO A 143 18.96 2.33 -2.35
CA PRO A 143 18.39 1.00 -2.57
C PRO A 143 18.14 0.26 -1.25
N ILE A 144 17.08 -0.56 -1.24
CA ILE A 144 16.66 -1.34 -0.07
C ILE A 144 17.26 -2.74 -0.16
N GLU A 145 17.90 -3.17 0.93
CA GLU A 145 18.40 -4.54 1.04
C GLU A 145 17.36 -5.48 1.68
N ASN A 146 16.62 -4.99 2.69
CA ASN A 146 15.65 -5.76 3.48
C ASN A 146 14.21 -5.30 3.22
N HIS A 147 13.71 -5.50 2.01
CA HIS A 147 12.31 -5.18 1.69
C HIS A 147 11.35 -6.06 2.51
N HIS A 148 10.24 -5.50 3.00
CA HIS A 148 9.30 -6.09 3.97
C HIS A 148 9.82 -6.18 5.41
N GLU A 149 10.85 -5.38 5.72
CA GLU A 149 11.18 -4.99 7.08
C GLU A 149 10.66 -3.56 7.27
N ALA A 150 9.74 -3.38 8.22
CA ALA A 150 8.95 -2.15 8.34
C ALA A 150 9.83 -0.88 8.49
N LEU A 151 10.95 -0.94 9.23
CA LEU A 151 11.83 0.21 9.37
C LEU A 151 12.59 0.50 8.07
N ALA A 152 13.17 -0.51 7.42
CA ALA A 152 13.84 -0.35 6.14
C ALA A 152 12.91 0.25 5.06
N ASP A 153 11.66 -0.21 5.00
CA ASP A 153 10.69 0.32 4.05
C ASP A 153 10.25 1.76 4.40
N ALA A 154 10.07 2.09 5.69
CA ALA A 154 9.84 3.45 6.15
C ALA A 154 11.02 4.41 5.85
N GLU A 155 12.27 3.96 6.02
CA GLU A 155 13.47 4.73 5.70
C GLU A 155 13.58 5.00 4.20
N ALA A 156 13.32 4.00 3.37
CA ALA A 156 13.33 4.18 1.93
C ALA A 156 12.21 5.10 1.44
N CYS A 157 11.04 5.03 2.07
CA CYS A 157 9.96 5.98 1.82
C CYS A 157 10.39 7.42 2.19
N ALA A 158 11.09 7.60 3.30
CA ALA A 158 11.64 8.89 3.71
C ALA A 158 12.64 9.43 2.67
N TRP A 159 13.58 8.60 2.23
CA TRP A 159 14.56 8.99 1.20
C TRP A 159 13.90 9.36 -0.12
N ALA A 160 12.90 8.59 -0.55
CA ALA A 160 12.12 8.92 -1.73
C ALA A 160 11.45 10.30 -1.62
N MET A 161 10.83 10.61 -0.48
CA MET A 161 10.22 11.93 -0.25
C MET A 161 11.26 13.05 -0.24
N ILE A 162 12.44 12.82 0.36
CA ILE A 162 13.55 13.78 0.37
C ILE A 162 14.04 14.08 -1.04
N ASP A 163 14.29 13.05 -1.86
CA ASP A 163 14.73 13.23 -3.25
C ASP A 163 13.67 13.96 -4.10
N ILE A 164 12.40 13.56 -3.99
CA ILE A 164 11.28 14.23 -4.70
C ILE A 164 11.19 15.71 -4.33
N ALA A 165 11.36 16.05 -3.05
CA ALA A 165 11.37 17.43 -2.60
C ALA A 165 12.57 18.20 -3.18
N GLN A 166 13.76 17.59 -3.23
CA GLN A 166 14.94 18.20 -3.83
C GLN A 166 14.77 18.46 -5.33
N ARG A 167 14.26 17.48 -6.09
CA ARG A 167 14.01 17.61 -7.55
C ARG A 167 12.99 18.70 -7.88
N SER A 168 12.03 18.93 -6.99
CA SER A 168 11.02 20.00 -7.13
C SER A 168 11.45 21.33 -6.52
N ASN A 169 12.66 21.43 -5.95
CA ASN A 169 13.12 22.57 -5.14
C ASN A 169 12.11 22.97 -4.03
N ALA A 170 11.38 21.99 -3.50
CA ALA A 170 10.41 22.18 -2.45
C ALA A 170 11.09 22.22 -1.07
N SER A 171 10.74 23.20 -0.26
CA SER A 171 11.25 23.35 1.12
C SER A 171 10.34 22.70 2.16
N THR A 172 9.16 22.23 1.77
CA THR A 172 8.20 21.53 2.63
C THR A 172 7.49 20.40 1.85
N VAL A 173 6.92 19.44 2.58
CA VAL A 173 6.13 18.34 1.98
C VAL A 173 4.95 18.86 1.16
N LEU A 174 4.26 19.90 1.65
CA LEU A 174 3.12 20.49 0.94
C LEU A 174 3.53 21.19 -0.36
N GLN A 175 4.71 21.82 -0.41
CA GLN A 175 5.23 22.42 -1.64
C GLN A 175 5.56 21.35 -2.68
N ALA A 176 6.14 20.22 -2.27
CA ALA A 176 6.39 19.10 -3.17
C ALA A 176 5.08 18.50 -3.70
N ALA A 177 4.08 18.33 -2.82
CA ALA A 177 2.75 17.86 -3.19
C ALA A 177 2.08 18.79 -4.23
N ASP A 178 2.11 20.11 -4.00
CA ASP A 178 1.56 21.11 -4.92
C ASP A 178 2.28 21.11 -6.28
N HIS A 179 3.63 21.07 -6.26
CA HIS A 179 4.44 21.01 -7.47
C HIS A 179 4.02 19.85 -8.40
N TYR A 180 3.82 18.65 -7.82
CA TYR A 180 3.43 17.46 -8.57
C TYR A 180 1.91 17.27 -8.69
N LYS A 181 1.11 18.22 -8.19
CA LYS A 181 -0.36 18.17 -8.17
C LYS A 181 -0.90 16.89 -7.53
N VAL A 182 -0.28 16.47 -6.43
CA VAL A 182 -0.70 15.33 -5.63
C VAL A 182 -1.45 15.87 -4.41
N GLY A 183 -2.72 15.49 -4.27
CA GLY A 183 -3.53 15.88 -3.12
C GLY A 183 -3.05 15.20 -1.84
N LEU A 184 -3.17 15.93 -0.73
CA LEU A 184 -3.00 15.38 0.61
C LEU A 184 -4.18 14.48 0.95
N GLY A 185 -3.91 13.28 1.44
CA GLY A 185 -4.91 12.39 2.01
C GLY A 185 -5.27 12.82 3.43
N LEU A 186 -6.54 12.60 3.80
CA LEU A 186 -7.05 12.88 5.13
C LEU A 186 -7.81 11.66 5.62
N THR A 187 -7.27 10.99 6.63
CA THR A 187 -8.01 9.98 7.37
C THR A 187 -8.78 10.66 8.48
N ALA A 188 -10.11 10.49 8.50
CA ALA A 188 -10.98 11.15 9.45
C ALA A 188 -10.61 10.81 10.90
N ALA A 189 -10.92 11.72 11.83
CA ALA A 189 -10.88 11.44 13.26
C ALA A 189 -11.94 10.40 13.63
N TRP A 190 -11.72 9.69 14.74
CA TRP A 190 -12.68 8.76 15.32
C TRP A 190 -12.68 8.84 16.84
N ASN A 191 -13.84 8.60 17.45
CA ASN A 191 -13.97 8.39 18.87
C ASN A 191 -14.80 7.13 19.18
N PRO A 192 -14.56 6.47 20.32
CA PRO A 192 -15.41 5.37 20.78
C PRO A 192 -16.90 5.75 20.76
N GLY A 193 -17.71 4.91 20.13
CA GLY A 193 -19.14 5.11 19.93
C GLY A 193 -19.53 5.75 18.58
N GLU A 194 -18.57 6.25 17.79
CA GLU A 194 -18.82 6.65 16.41
C GLU A 194 -18.87 5.45 15.45
N GLU A 195 -19.43 5.64 14.25
CA GLU A 195 -19.51 4.59 13.25
C GLU A 195 -18.11 4.09 12.85
N PHE A 196 -17.90 2.78 12.93
CA PHE A 196 -16.67 2.14 12.48
C PHE A 196 -16.46 2.31 10.98
N SER A 197 -15.21 2.34 10.54
CA SER A 197 -14.85 2.23 9.13
C SER A 197 -15.41 0.93 8.53
N ARG A 198 -15.59 0.91 7.21
CA ARG A 198 -16.03 -0.28 6.49
C ARG A 198 -15.13 -1.49 6.78
N ALA A 199 -13.81 -1.28 6.76
CA ALA A 199 -12.84 -2.34 7.02
C ALA A 199 -13.03 -2.99 8.40
N THR A 200 -13.25 -2.19 9.45
CA THR A 200 -13.48 -2.71 10.81
C THR A 200 -14.83 -3.42 10.93
N ARG A 201 -15.89 -2.90 10.30
CA ARG A 201 -17.20 -3.59 10.30
C ARG A 201 -17.14 -4.95 9.61
N ASP A 202 -16.48 -5.00 8.46
CA ASP A 202 -16.31 -6.23 7.69
C ASP A 202 -15.52 -7.27 8.53
N ALA A 203 -14.46 -6.83 9.21
CA ALA A 203 -13.65 -7.68 10.09
C ALA A 203 -14.43 -8.18 11.33
N GLN A 204 -15.25 -7.33 11.96
CA GLN A 204 -16.13 -7.73 13.06
C GLN A 204 -17.16 -8.78 12.62
N GLY A 205 -17.68 -8.65 11.39
CA GLY A 205 -18.57 -9.65 10.80
C GLY A 205 -17.92 -11.04 10.70
N TRP A 206 -16.62 -11.11 10.40
CA TRP A 206 -15.87 -12.38 10.33
C TRP A 206 -15.65 -13.04 11.68
N ILE A 207 -15.40 -12.26 12.73
CA ILE A 207 -15.33 -12.80 14.10
C ILE A 207 -16.69 -13.37 14.51
N ALA A 208 -17.77 -12.62 14.25
CA ALA A 208 -19.13 -13.06 14.60
C ALA A 208 -19.56 -14.33 13.86
N SER A 209 -19.03 -14.58 12.66
CA SER A 209 -19.27 -15.82 11.89
C SER A 209 -18.30 -16.97 12.21
N GLY A 210 -17.39 -16.80 13.18
CA GLY A 210 -16.51 -17.87 13.66
C GLY A 210 -15.27 -18.12 12.79
N GLN A 211 -14.67 -17.06 12.22
CA GLN A 211 -13.44 -17.13 11.42
C GLN A 211 -13.52 -18.13 10.24
N GLN A 212 -14.70 -18.31 9.64
CA GLN A 212 -14.74 -18.94 8.32
C GLN A 212 -14.19 -17.94 7.31
N LEU A 213 -12.89 -18.05 7.03
CA LEU A 213 -12.34 -17.61 5.75
C LEU A 213 -13.30 -18.14 4.66
N PRO A 214 -13.84 -17.28 3.78
CA PRO A 214 -14.63 -17.78 2.68
C PRO A 214 -13.79 -18.81 1.91
N PRO A 215 -14.38 -19.92 1.44
CA PRO A 215 -13.65 -20.92 0.68
C PRO A 215 -12.85 -20.22 -0.43
N GLN A 216 -11.54 -20.47 -0.48
CA GLN A 216 -10.75 -20.06 -1.63
C GLN A 216 -11.36 -20.75 -2.85
N ASP A 217 -11.90 -19.97 -3.77
CA ASP A 217 -12.49 -20.49 -5.00
C ASP A 217 -11.49 -21.46 -5.63
N THR A 218 -11.89 -22.74 -5.70
CA THR A 218 -11.07 -23.81 -6.25
C THR A 218 -10.68 -23.44 -7.68
N PHE A 219 -9.36 -23.34 -7.91
CA PHE A 219 -8.75 -22.95 -9.18
C PHE A 219 -9.36 -23.69 -10.38
N GLY A 220 -10.21 -23.00 -11.13
CA GLY A 220 -10.74 -23.43 -12.42
C GLY A 220 -9.73 -23.18 -13.54
N SER A 221 -9.66 -24.13 -14.48
CA SER A 221 -8.74 -24.15 -15.62
C SER A 221 -8.77 -22.88 -16.48
N TRP A 222 -7.59 -22.42 -16.92
CA TRP A 222 -7.33 -21.37 -17.93
C TRP A 222 -8.07 -20.04 -17.73
N PRO A 223 -7.37 -18.90 -17.61
CA PRO A 223 -8.00 -17.70 -17.07
C PRO A 223 -9.12 -17.18 -17.98
N GLN A 224 -10.36 -17.30 -17.52
CA GLN A 224 -11.48 -16.57 -18.11
C GLN A 224 -11.17 -15.08 -17.96
N GLU A 225 -11.11 -14.38 -19.10
CA GLU A 225 -10.76 -12.97 -19.13
C GLU A 225 -11.75 -12.10 -18.32
N GLY A 226 -13.01 -12.55 -18.24
CA GLY A 226 -14.10 -11.85 -17.56
C GLY A 226 -14.50 -10.54 -18.23
N ASP A 227 -15.58 -9.97 -17.70
CA ASP A 227 -16.01 -8.62 -18.07
C ASP A 227 -15.05 -7.57 -17.51
N ASN A 228 -15.13 -6.36 -18.07
CA ASN A 228 -14.45 -5.18 -17.55
C ASN A 228 -15.49 -4.33 -16.81
N PRO A 229 -15.58 -4.39 -15.47
CA PRO A 229 -16.54 -3.62 -14.71
C PRO A 229 -16.29 -2.12 -14.85
N GLU A 230 -17.36 -1.34 -14.72
CA GLU A 230 -17.28 0.12 -14.72
C GLU A 230 -16.54 0.62 -13.47
N PRO A 231 -15.66 1.64 -13.60
CA PRO A 231 -14.97 2.22 -12.45
C PRO A 231 -15.95 2.82 -11.45
N ASN A 232 -15.72 2.58 -10.16
CA ASN A 232 -16.48 3.24 -9.09
C ASN A 232 -16.16 4.74 -9.09
N SER A 233 -17.13 5.56 -9.51
CA SER A 233 -16.98 7.01 -9.57
C SER A 233 -16.86 7.69 -8.19
N SER A 234 -17.32 7.01 -7.15
CA SER A 234 -17.23 7.45 -5.75
C SER A 234 -15.99 6.89 -5.03
N ALA A 235 -15.09 6.21 -5.74
CA ALA A 235 -13.84 5.73 -5.16
C ALA A 235 -12.97 6.91 -4.70
N ASP A 236 -12.15 6.66 -3.67
CA ASP A 236 -11.24 7.67 -3.15
C ASP A 236 -10.26 8.15 -4.24
N PRO A 237 -10.32 9.43 -4.66
CA PRO A 237 -9.41 9.97 -5.65
C PRO A 237 -7.96 10.01 -5.15
N THR A 238 -7.74 9.86 -3.84
CA THR A 238 -6.41 9.75 -3.23
C THR A 238 -5.82 8.34 -3.29
N HIS A 239 -6.56 7.33 -3.77
CA HIS A 239 -6.04 5.99 -4.01
C HIS A 239 -5.08 5.92 -5.22
N PRO A 240 -3.97 5.14 -5.19
CA PRO A 240 -3.04 5.02 -6.32
C PRO A 240 -3.65 4.43 -7.60
N LEU A 241 -4.68 3.59 -7.50
CA LEU A 241 -5.32 2.98 -8.68
C LEU A 241 -6.36 3.89 -9.35
N TYR A 242 -6.81 4.96 -8.67
CA TYR A 242 -7.86 5.82 -9.19
C TYR A 242 -7.46 6.46 -10.53
N GLY A 243 -8.32 6.30 -11.54
CA GLY A 243 -8.11 6.84 -12.89
C GLY A 243 -7.08 6.10 -13.74
N GLN A 244 -6.52 4.98 -13.26
CA GLN A 244 -5.65 4.12 -14.07
C GLN A 244 -6.46 3.33 -15.10
N VAL A 245 -5.86 3.04 -16.26
CA VAL A 245 -6.37 2.08 -17.25
C VAL A 245 -5.50 0.82 -17.17
N MET A 246 -6.02 -0.20 -16.51
CA MET A 246 -5.29 -1.39 -16.10
C MET A 246 -5.58 -2.59 -17.01
N VAL A 247 -4.53 -3.35 -17.31
CA VAL A 247 -4.60 -4.63 -18.01
C VAL A 247 -3.94 -5.69 -17.14
N PHE A 248 -4.48 -6.90 -17.13
CA PHE A 248 -3.94 -8.02 -16.38
C PHE A 248 -3.33 -9.06 -17.32
N THR A 249 -2.21 -9.66 -16.91
CA THR A 249 -1.59 -10.75 -17.66
C THR A 249 -0.93 -11.79 -16.77
N GLY A 250 -0.69 -12.96 -17.34
CA GLY A 250 -0.14 -14.12 -16.65
C GLY A 250 -1.22 -14.87 -15.89
N ASN A 251 -0.83 -15.95 -15.23
CA ASN A 251 -1.66 -16.60 -14.24
C ASN A 251 -1.55 -15.82 -12.94
N LEU A 252 -2.68 -15.30 -12.49
CA LEU A 252 -2.82 -14.66 -11.20
C LEU A 252 -3.21 -15.73 -10.17
N ALA A 253 -2.73 -15.59 -8.94
CA ALA A 253 -3.19 -16.33 -7.78
C ALA A 253 -4.68 -16.10 -7.50
N VAL A 254 -5.26 -14.99 -7.97
CA VAL A 254 -6.70 -14.71 -7.93
C VAL A 254 -7.34 -14.79 -9.32
N PRO A 255 -8.62 -15.20 -9.44
CA PRO A 255 -9.31 -15.16 -10.72
C PRO A 255 -9.30 -13.75 -11.33
N ARG A 256 -8.92 -13.63 -12.61
CA ARG A 256 -8.83 -12.33 -13.31
C ARG A 256 -10.11 -11.48 -13.21
N PRO A 257 -11.33 -12.02 -13.31
CA PRO A 257 -12.55 -11.22 -13.12
C PRO A 257 -12.60 -10.56 -11.73
N LYS A 258 -12.14 -11.26 -10.68
CA LYS A 258 -12.08 -10.75 -9.31
C LYS A 258 -11.05 -9.62 -9.18
N ALA A 259 -9.85 -9.81 -9.76
CA ALA A 259 -8.83 -8.75 -9.80
C ALA A 259 -9.33 -7.48 -10.51
N LYS A 260 -10.08 -7.65 -11.62
CA LYS A 260 -10.70 -6.52 -12.32
C LYS A 260 -11.75 -5.80 -11.48
N GLN A 261 -12.58 -6.56 -10.77
CA GLN A 261 -13.58 -5.98 -9.86
C GLN A 261 -12.91 -5.17 -8.74
N TRP A 262 -11.83 -5.68 -8.14
CA TRP A 262 -11.07 -4.94 -7.14
C TRP A 262 -10.51 -3.64 -7.70
N ALA A 263 -9.84 -3.68 -8.85
CA ALA A 263 -9.32 -2.48 -9.50
C ALA A 263 -10.43 -1.43 -9.76
N ALA A 264 -11.59 -1.87 -10.27
CA ALA A 264 -12.73 -1.00 -10.52
C ALA A 264 -13.33 -0.40 -9.24
N ASN A 265 -13.37 -1.13 -8.13
CA ASN A 265 -13.83 -0.60 -6.85
C ASN A 265 -12.98 0.59 -6.34
N TYR A 266 -11.70 0.61 -6.70
CA TYR A 266 -10.77 1.73 -6.44
C TYR A 266 -10.70 2.75 -7.58
N GLY A 267 -11.66 2.74 -8.50
CA GLY A 267 -11.79 3.74 -9.56
C GLY A 267 -10.85 3.54 -10.76
N ALA A 268 -10.26 2.36 -10.93
CA ALA A 268 -9.51 2.03 -12.14
C ALA A 268 -10.43 1.51 -13.25
N GLN A 269 -10.13 1.89 -14.49
CA GLN A 269 -10.73 1.29 -15.68
C GLN A 269 -9.96 0.03 -16.05
N THR A 270 -10.66 -1.09 -16.23
CA THR A 270 -10.03 -2.35 -16.63
C THR A 270 -10.21 -2.61 -18.12
N ALA A 271 -9.22 -3.25 -18.74
CA ALA A 271 -9.28 -3.63 -20.14
C ALA A 271 -8.64 -5.00 -20.37
N SER A 272 -9.13 -5.71 -21.39
CA SER A 272 -8.64 -7.06 -21.72
C SER A 272 -7.39 -7.08 -22.61
N ARG A 273 -7.01 -5.92 -23.16
CA ARG A 273 -5.88 -5.78 -24.07
C ARG A 273 -5.14 -4.48 -23.79
N VAL A 274 -3.82 -4.51 -23.99
CA VAL A 274 -3.00 -3.30 -23.96
C VAL A 274 -3.35 -2.43 -25.16
N THR A 275 -3.74 -1.19 -24.89
CA THR A 275 -4.06 -0.17 -25.88
C THR A 275 -3.22 1.08 -25.62
N ARG A 276 -3.36 2.12 -26.45
CA ARG A 276 -2.72 3.42 -26.20
C ARG A 276 -3.21 4.12 -24.93
N ALA A 277 -4.40 3.76 -24.46
CA ALA A 277 -4.97 4.31 -23.23
C ALA A 277 -4.43 3.59 -21.99
N THR A 278 -3.81 2.41 -22.13
CA THR A 278 -3.29 1.63 -21.00
C THR A 278 -2.19 2.40 -20.28
N THR A 279 -2.36 2.54 -18.97
CA THR A 279 -1.41 3.21 -18.08
C THR A 279 -0.74 2.24 -17.10
N ALA A 280 -1.35 1.08 -16.82
CA ALA A 280 -0.76 0.06 -15.95
C ALA A 280 -0.97 -1.37 -16.50
N LEU A 281 0.04 -2.22 -16.37
CA LEU A 281 -0.02 -3.66 -16.64
C LEU A 281 0.30 -4.43 -15.35
N VAL A 282 -0.67 -5.19 -14.86
CA VAL A 282 -0.47 -6.15 -13.76
C VAL A 282 0.02 -7.49 -14.32
N VAL A 283 1.14 -7.99 -13.79
CA VAL A 283 1.82 -9.21 -14.26
C VAL A 283 1.82 -10.25 -13.14
N GLY A 284 1.15 -11.38 -13.38
CA GLY A 284 1.20 -12.59 -12.56
C GLY A 284 2.38 -13.52 -12.90
N ASP A 285 2.18 -14.82 -12.70
CA ASP A 285 3.18 -15.89 -12.88
C ASP A 285 4.40 -15.79 -11.95
N GLY A 286 4.22 -15.22 -10.75
CA GLY A 286 5.32 -15.04 -9.78
C GLY A 286 6.34 -13.99 -10.21
N PHE A 287 5.98 -13.10 -11.14
CA PHE A 287 6.80 -11.95 -11.51
C PHE A 287 7.00 -11.05 -10.29
N VAL A 288 8.26 -10.73 -10.00
CA VAL A 288 8.64 -9.76 -8.96
C VAL A 288 9.33 -8.55 -9.61
N PRO A 289 9.31 -7.37 -8.97
CA PRO A 289 9.91 -6.18 -9.54
C PRO A 289 11.38 -6.39 -9.95
N GLN A 290 12.14 -7.16 -9.19
CA GLN A 290 13.55 -7.50 -9.47
C GLN A 290 13.74 -8.29 -10.78
N ASP A 291 12.70 -8.89 -11.35
CA ASP A 291 12.80 -9.54 -12.66
C ASP A 291 13.00 -8.52 -13.80
N LEU A 292 12.64 -7.25 -13.60
CA LEU A 292 12.91 -6.15 -14.53
C LEU A 292 14.40 -5.83 -14.60
N SER A 293 15.09 -5.80 -13.46
CA SER A 293 16.54 -5.56 -13.41
C SER A 293 17.35 -6.79 -13.80
N ASN A 294 16.86 -7.99 -13.51
CA ASN A 294 17.55 -9.26 -13.79
C ASN A 294 17.25 -9.88 -15.18
N GLY A 295 16.37 -9.27 -15.98
CA GLY A 295 16.09 -9.67 -17.36
C GLY A 295 15.24 -10.94 -17.54
N ARG A 296 14.70 -11.54 -16.46
CA ARG A 296 13.77 -12.69 -16.50
C ARG A 296 12.34 -12.24 -16.82
N LEU A 297 12.15 -11.65 -17.99
CA LEU A 297 10.89 -11.02 -18.36
C LEU A 297 9.96 -11.94 -19.16
N THR A 298 8.67 -11.96 -18.78
CA THR A 298 7.61 -12.57 -19.60
C THR A 298 7.48 -11.89 -20.96
N ASN A 299 6.93 -12.56 -21.98
CA ASN A 299 6.77 -11.99 -23.32
C ASN A 299 5.94 -10.69 -23.34
N LYS A 300 4.99 -10.54 -22.41
CA LYS A 300 4.17 -9.32 -22.29
C LYS A 300 4.86 -8.22 -21.48
N ALA A 301 5.67 -8.53 -20.47
CA ALA A 301 6.54 -7.54 -19.84
C ALA A 301 7.56 -6.97 -20.84
N LYS A 302 8.16 -7.83 -21.68
CA LYS A 302 9.00 -7.39 -22.82
C LYS A 302 8.22 -6.53 -23.81
N HIS A 303 6.95 -6.84 -24.06
CA HIS A 303 6.09 -6.02 -24.92
C HIS A 303 5.83 -4.64 -24.31
N VAL A 304 5.57 -4.56 -23.01
CA VAL A 304 5.35 -3.29 -22.31
C VAL A 304 6.62 -2.44 -22.27
N LEU A 305 7.79 -3.03 -22.02
CA LEU A 305 9.06 -2.32 -22.13
C LEU A 305 9.26 -1.73 -23.55
N LYS A 306 8.94 -2.50 -24.60
CA LYS A 306 8.96 -1.99 -25.98
C LYS A 306 7.93 -0.88 -26.25
N LEU A 307 6.81 -0.84 -25.53
CA LEU A 307 5.83 0.25 -25.63
C LEU A 307 6.37 1.51 -24.93
N ARG A 308 7.06 1.35 -23.82
CA ARG A 308 7.78 2.44 -23.14
C ARG A 308 8.88 3.03 -24.01
N ASP A 309 9.68 2.21 -24.69
CA ASP A 309 10.69 2.65 -25.67
C ASP A 309 10.07 3.47 -26.82
N LYS A 310 8.80 3.23 -27.13
CA LYS A 310 8.02 3.96 -28.14
C LYS A 310 7.29 5.19 -27.58
N GLY A 311 7.58 5.58 -26.35
CA GLY A 311 7.05 6.77 -25.68
C GLY A 311 5.72 6.57 -24.96
N GLN A 312 5.20 5.34 -24.85
CA GLN A 312 3.98 5.08 -24.08
C GLN A 312 4.34 4.82 -22.60
N ARG A 313 3.90 5.69 -21.69
CA ARG A 313 4.07 5.49 -20.25
C ARG A 313 3.11 4.44 -19.73
N VAL A 314 3.59 3.21 -19.64
CA VAL A 314 2.89 2.08 -19.00
C VAL A 314 3.71 1.63 -17.81
N GLU A 315 3.10 1.67 -16.63
CA GLU A 315 3.66 1.10 -15.41
C GLU A 315 3.47 -0.42 -15.38
N ILE A 316 4.46 -1.14 -14.87
CA ILE A 316 4.41 -2.58 -14.63
C ILE A 316 4.23 -2.76 -13.13
N ILE A 317 3.19 -3.50 -12.76
CA ILE A 317 2.84 -3.84 -11.38
C ILE A 317 2.86 -5.37 -11.30
N SER A 318 3.63 -5.94 -10.39
CA SER A 318 3.56 -7.34 -10.00
C SER A 318 2.22 -7.68 -9.35
N GLU A 319 1.87 -8.95 -9.33
CA GLU A 319 0.70 -9.39 -8.59
C GLU A 319 0.79 -9.00 -7.10
N GLY A 320 1.95 -9.17 -6.46
CA GLY A 320 2.14 -8.81 -5.04
C GLY A 320 1.86 -7.33 -4.76
N GLU A 321 2.45 -6.41 -5.54
CA GLU A 321 2.19 -4.97 -5.42
C GLU A 321 0.72 -4.65 -5.68
N PHE A 322 0.10 -5.28 -6.68
CA PHE A 322 -1.32 -5.09 -6.95
C PHE A 322 -2.16 -5.53 -5.76
N MET A 323 -1.84 -6.67 -5.15
CA MET A 323 -2.52 -7.16 -3.95
C MET A 323 -2.35 -6.20 -2.78
N GLN A 324 -1.15 -5.66 -2.53
CA GLN A 324 -0.95 -4.63 -1.50
C GLN A 324 -1.80 -3.37 -1.76
N LEU A 325 -1.93 -2.97 -3.03
CA LEU A 325 -2.76 -1.84 -3.44
C LEU A 325 -4.26 -2.09 -3.28
N VAL A 326 -4.75 -3.35 -3.29
CA VAL A 326 -6.19 -3.65 -3.21
C VAL A 326 -6.64 -4.33 -1.91
N GLU A 327 -5.77 -5.09 -1.26
CA GLU A 327 -6.00 -5.75 0.04
C GLU A 327 -5.71 -4.80 1.21
N GLY A 328 -4.87 -3.78 0.99
CA GLY A 328 -4.67 -2.68 1.94
C GLY A 328 -5.91 -1.82 2.20
N PHE A 329 -7.07 -2.14 1.60
CA PHE A 329 -8.36 -1.55 1.95
C PHE A 329 -9.48 -2.60 1.83
N GLY A 330 -9.34 -3.71 2.56
CA GLY A 330 -10.45 -4.63 2.76
C GLY A 330 -10.59 -5.63 1.62
N MET A 331 -10.26 -6.87 1.94
CA MET A 331 -10.85 -8.05 1.33
C MET A 331 -12.37 -8.08 1.59
N ALA A 332 -13.14 -7.18 0.96
CA ALA A 332 -14.59 -7.12 1.07
C ALA A 332 -15.26 -6.91 -0.29
N VAL A 333 -15.42 -8.00 -1.05
CA VAL A 333 -16.31 -8.11 -2.22
C VAL A 333 -16.68 -9.60 -2.34
N GLN A 334 -17.91 -10.08 -2.26
CA GLN A 334 -19.24 -9.46 -2.39
C GLN A 334 -20.30 -10.47 -1.87
N GLY A 335 -21.44 -9.96 -1.41
CA GLY A 335 -22.72 -10.53 -1.83
C GLY A 335 -23.12 -9.94 -3.18
#